data_AF-A0A959AZN0-F1
#
_entry.id   AF-A0A959AZN0-F1
#
_cell.length_a   1.000
_cell.length_b   1.000
_cell.length_c   1.000
_cell.angle_alpha   90.00
_cell.angle_beta   90.00
_cell.angle_gamma   90.00
#
_symmetry.space_group_name_H-M   'P 1'
#
loop_
_entity.id
_entity.type
_entity.pdbx_description
1 polymer ?
#
loop_
_entity_poly.entity_id
_entity_poly.type
_entity_poly.pdbx_seq_one_letter_code
_entity_poly.pdbx_strand_id
1 'polypeptide(L)'
;MSYLYPMFSIYGIRHHGPGSARSLLRALQAQGPDCILIEAPGDAEGILEYARHPQLIPPVAVLLYDDKDLSKASYLPFAEFSPEWQAIQYGLREGLPIIFMDLPMGMQFQLEEKNAGQLEIPLPSSENEAPVIRDPMGYIAELAGYTDSERWWEATFEQTDNDADIFQSIISLNTALRDELNRQEPPLNRLREAYMRKTLRKAIKDGFKRIAVVCGAWHAPALHYLDRHPAKADNDLLKGLKKSKIRATWIPWSYQRLAFQSGYRAGVVSPAWYALLFNQREEAVQWWMARAAQLLRREGMAASAANAVEAVRLAHSLAALRQQPIAGIEEMKEAVLSVLCEGNEAPLQVIEDKLITGEAVGEVPVDIPQIPLQQDLEARIRSARLTQAYLSGTAEDKALDLRKPSHLDTSHLLHQLNLL
;
A
#
# COMPACT_ATOMS: atom_id res chain seq x y z
N MET A 1 -7.64 -34.61 13.12
CA MET A 1 -7.84 -34.80 11.67
C MET A 1 -6.92 -33.82 10.96
N SER A 2 -5.84 -34.27 10.31
CA SER A 2 -5.00 -33.36 9.53
C SER A 2 -5.77 -32.99 8.27
N TYR A 3 -6.24 -31.75 8.17
CA TYR A 3 -6.61 -31.19 6.88
C TYR A 3 -5.35 -31.27 6.01
N LEU A 4 -5.36 -32.12 4.97
CA LEU A 4 -4.31 -32.15 3.96
C LEU A 4 -4.38 -30.80 3.25
N TYR A 5 -3.52 -29.86 3.63
CA TYR A 5 -3.44 -28.58 2.94
C TYR A 5 -3.06 -28.84 1.47
N PRO A 6 -3.70 -28.14 0.52
CA PRO A 6 -3.27 -28.19 -0.87
C PRO A 6 -1.80 -27.75 -0.96
N MET A 7 -1.10 -28.24 -1.98
CA MET A 7 0.33 -27.96 -2.21
C MET A 7 0.66 -26.46 -2.20
N PHE A 8 -0.30 -25.62 -2.58
CA PHE A 8 -0.25 -24.18 -2.45
C PHE A 8 -1.62 -23.63 -2.03
N SER A 9 -1.64 -22.47 -1.40
CA SER A 9 -2.86 -21.71 -1.06
C SER A 9 -2.72 -20.28 -1.56
N ILE A 10 -3.80 -19.74 -2.14
CA ILE A 10 -3.84 -18.39 -2.70
C ILE A 10 -4.57 -17.48 -1.72
N TYR A 11 -3.93 -16.37 -1.37
CA TYR A 11 -4.43 -15.35 -0.46
C TYR A 11 -4.59 -14.05 -1.26
N GLY A 12 -5.80 -13.86 -1.79
CA GLY A 12 -6.20 -12.63 -2.47
C GLY A 12 -6.42 -11.51 -1.46
N ILE A 13 -5.62 -10.45 -1.52
CA ILE A 13 -5.64 -9.33 -0.56
C ILE A 13 -6.09 -8.03 -1.22
N ARG A 14 -6.51 -7.06 -0.39
CA ARG A 14 -6.43 -5.64 -0.74
C ARG A 14 -5.09 -5.09 -0.25
N HIS A 15 -4.36 -4.43 -1.15
CA HIS A 15 -3.13 -3.72 -0.80
C HIS A 15 -3.44 -2.72 0.32
N HIS A 16 -2.58 -2.67 1.35
CA HIS A 16 -2.78 -1.78 2.49
C HIS A 16 -4.12 -2.00 3.26
N GLY A 17 -4.70 -3.20 3.19
CA GLY A 17 -5.90 -3.58 3.94
C GLY A 17 -5.58 -4.12 5.35
N PRO A 18 -5.97 -3.44 6.45
CA PRO A 18 -5.66 -3.90 7.80
C PRO A 18 -6.37 -5.21 8.19
N GLY A 19 -7.59 -5.45 7.69
CA GLY A 19 -8.31 -6.70 7.88
C GLY A 19 -7.75 -7.84 7.04
N SER A 20 -7.38 -7.55 5.78
CA SER A 20 -6.61 -8.47 4.93
C SER A 20 -5.31 -8.89 5.59
N ALA A 21 -4.57 -7.95 6.20
CA ALA A 21 -3.31 -8.23 6.87
C ALA A 21 -3.47 -9.16 8.08
N ARG A 22 -4.47 -8.91 8.95
CA ARG A 22 -4.78 -9.78 10.10
C ARG A 22 -5.20 -11.18 9.64
N SER A 23 -6.09 -11.27 8.65
CA SER A 23 -6.58 -12.55 8.11
C SER A 23 -5.44 -13.35 7.48
N LEU A 24 -4.55 -12.68 6.74
CA LEU A 24 -3.37 -13.30 6.13
C LEU A 24 -2.42 -13.85 7.20
N LEU A 25 -2.12 -13.10 8.25
CA LEU A 25 -1.25 -13.59 9.34
C LEU A 25 -1.80 -14.86 9.98
N ARG A 26 -3.12 -14.90 10.27
CA ARG A 26 -3.79 -16.11 10.79
C ARG A 26 -3.69 -17.27 9.80
N ALA A 27 -3.91 -16.99 8.51
CA ALA A 27 -3.84 -18.00 7.46
C ALA A 27 -2.42 -18.58 7.29
N LEU A 28 -1.39 -17.73 7.32
CA LEU A 28 0.02 -18.16 7.27
C LEU A 28 0.38 -19.03 8.47
N GLN A 29 -0.04 -18.64 9.68
CA GLN A 29 0.16 -19.43 10.89
C GLN A 29 -0.53 -20.80 10.81
N ALA A 30 -1.78 -20.84 10.34
CA ALA A 30 -2.55 -22.07 10.21
C ALA A 30 -1.99 -23.01 9.12
N GLN A 31 -1.60 -22.46 7.96
CA GLN A 31 -1.05 -23.23 6.85
C GLN A 31 0.36 -23.76 7.17
N GLY A 32 1.17 -22.98 7.87
CA GLY A 32 2.58 -23.28 8.14
C GLY A 32 3.38 -23.46 6.85
N PRO A 33 3.51 -22.42 5.99
CA PRO A 33 4.15 -22.55 4.69
C PRO A 33 5.64 -22.87 4.79
N ASP A 34 6.17 -23.52 3.75
CA ASP A 34 7.62 -23.70 3.54
C ASP A 34 8.20 -22.74 2.50
N CYS A 35 7.35 -21.93 1.85
CA CYS A 35 7.71 -20.86 0.94
C CYS A 35 6.58 -19.83 0.84
N ILE A 36 6.92 -18.55 0.70
CA ILE A 36 5.95 -17.47 0.45
C ILE A 36 6.25 -16.81 -0.89
N LEU A 37 5.28 -16.82 -1.80
CA LEU A 37 5.31 -16.05 -3.04
C LEU A 37 4.51 -14.76 -2.84
N ILE A 38 5.09 -13.61 -3.20
CA ILE A 38 4.46 -12.31 -3.01
C ILE A 38 4.37 -11.59 -4.35
N GLU A 39 3.22 -10.99 -4.66
CA GLU A 39 3.03 -10.07 -5.78
C GLU A 39 3.90 -8.82 -5.59
N ALA A 40 5.14 -8.95 -6.02
CA ALA A 40 6.10 -7.88 -6.17
C ALA A 40 7.06 -8.24 -7.32
N PRO A 41 7.65 -7.25 -8.02
CA PRO A 41 8.55 -7.47 -9.14
C PRO A 41 9.81 -8.23 -8.70
N GLY A 42 10.16 -9.29 -9.42
CA GLY A 42 11.32 -10.13 -9.08
C GLY A 42 12.68 -9.41 -9.04
N ASP A 43 12.80 -8.22 -9.63
CA ASP A 43 14.00 -7.36 -9.52
C ASP A 43 14.12 -6.58 -8.21
N ALA A 44 13.09 -6.57 -7.36
CA ALA A 44 13.15 -6.05 -6.00
C ALA A 44 13.61 -7.09 -4.96
N GLU A 45 13.73 -8.37 -5.33
CA GLU A 45 14.00 -9.46 -4.37
C GLU A 45 15.34 -9.27 -3.64
N GLY A 46 16.35 -8.70 -4.32
CA GLY A 46 17.70 -8.51 -3.78
C GLY A 46 17.80 -7.52 -2.61
N ILE A 47 16.76 -6.75 -2.30
CA ILE A 47 16.74 -5.81 -1.16
C ILE A 47 15.80 -6.27 -0.02
N LEU A 48 15.21 -7.47 -0.12
CA LEU A 48 14.33 -8.02 0.90
C LEU A 48 15.03 -8.22 2.25
N GLU A 49 16.32 -8.54 2.25
CA GLU A 49 17.07 -8.79 3.48
C GLU A 49 17.09 -7.58 4.41
N TYR A 50 17.09 -6.37 3.86
CA TYR A 50 17.04 -5.13 4.62
C TYR A 50 15.72 -4.94 5.36
N ALA A 51 14.64 -5.63 4.96
CA ALA A 51 13.38 -5.61 5.71
C ALA A 51 13.47 -6.28 7.09
N ARG A 52 14.57 -6.98 7.39
CA ARG A 52 14.91 -7.44 8.76
C ARG A 52 15.42 -6.31 9.65
N HIS A 53 15.84 -5.18 9.08
CA HIS A 53 16.50 -4.13 9.83
C HIS A 53 15.50 -3.45 10.78
N PRO A 54 15.76 -3.39 12.10
CA PRO A 54 14.80 -2.90 13.08
C PRO A 54 14.50 -1.39 12.95
N GLN A 55 15.40 -0.64 12.32
CA GLN A 55 15.21 0.79 12.02
C GLN A 55 14.59 1.04 10.62
N LEU A 56 14.20 0.00 9.88
CA LEU A 56 13.37 0.17 8.68
C LEU A 56 11.90 0.19 9.10
N ILE A 57 11.38 1.39 9.37
CA ILE A 57 10.07 1.60 9.99
C ILE A 57 9.09 2.11 8.93
N PRO A 58 8.02 1.36 8.58
CA PRO A 58 7.00 1.83 7.65
C PRO A 58 6.28 3.11 8.13
N PRO A 59 5.73 3.95 7.21
CA PRO A 59 5.59 3.70 5.78
C PRO A 59 6.90 3.89 4.99
N VAL A 60 7.31 2.85 4.26
CA VAL A 60 8.52 2.83 3.41
C VAL A 60 8.14 2.37 2.01
N ALA A 61 8.95 2.66 1.01
CA ALA A 61 8.71 2.15 -0.34
C ALA A 61 9.97 1.49 -0.91
N VAL A 62 9.76 0.44 -1.69
CA VAL A 62 10.78 -0.02 -2.63
C VAL A 62 10.74 0.89 -3.86
N LEU A 63 11.86 1.52 -4.16
CA LEU A 63 12.09 2.29 -5.37
C LEU A 63 12.85 1.44 -6.38
N LEU A 64 12.22 1.19 -7.53
CA LEU A 64 12.80 0.52 -8.69
C LEU A 64 13.03 1.55 -9.80
N TYR A 65 14.25 1.69 -10.32
CA TYR A 65 14.55 2.71 -11.31
C TYR A 65 15.66 2.33 -12.29
N ASP A 66 15.62 2.88 -13.50
CA ASP A 66 16.71 2.77 -14.48
C ASP A 66 17.80 3.80 -14.17
N ASP A 67 19.05 3.37 -13.96
CA ASP A 67 20.15 4.26 -13.60
C ASP A 67 20.65 5.13 -14.77
N LYS A 68 20.17 4.88 -15.98
CA LYS A 68 20.44 5.68 -17.18
C LYS A 68 19.29 6.60 -17.57
N ASP A 69 18.10 6.37 -17.03
CA ASP A 69 16.90 7.14 -17.34
C ASP A 69 15.98 7.21 -16.10
N LEU A 70 16.20 8.23 -15.28
CA LEU A 70 15.47 8.41 -14.02
C LEU A 70 13.98 8.73 -14.21
N SER A 71 13.53 9.00 -15.44
CA SER A 71 12.09 9.10 -15.73
C SER A 71 11.38 7.75 -15.58
N LYS A 72 12.14 6.65 -15.66
CA LYS A 72 11.66 5.29 -15.41
C LYS A 72 11.91 4.92 -13.97
N ALA A 73 10.95 5.24 -13.13
CA ALA A 73 10.93 4.89 -11.72
C ALA A 73 9.55 4.35 -11.33
N SER A 74 9.54 3.37 -10.43
CA SER A 74 8.32 2.80 -9.85
C SER A 74 8.49 2.68 -8.34
N TYR A 75 7.41 2.95 -7.63
CA TYR A 75 7.35 2.99 -6.18
C TYR A 75 6.39 1.91 -5.70
N LEU A 76 6.87 1.05 -4.81
CA LEU A 76 6.08 0.01 -4.17
C LEU A 76 6.04 0.31 -2.68
N PRO A 77 5.08 1.12 -2.22
CA PRO A 77 4.96 1.48 -0.83
C PRO A 77 4.48 0.30 0.00
N PHE A 78 4.85 0.33 1.28
CA PHE A 78 4.45 -0.59 2.33
C PHE A 78 4.14 0.23 3.57
N ALA A 79 3.03 -0.10 4.22
CA ALA A 79 2.72 0.35 5.57
C ALA A 79 2.78 -0.85 6.52
N GLU A 80 2.79 -0.60 7.83
CA GLU A 80 2.72 -1.68 8.82
C GLU A 80 1.49 -2.58 8.60
N PHE A 81 0.39 -2.00 8.11
CA PHE A 81 -0.86 -2.71 7.85
C PHE A 81 -0.98 -3.25 6.42
N SER A 82 0.09 -3.20 5.62
CA SER A 82 0.14 -3.88 4.32
C SER A 82 0.22 -5.41 4.51
N PRO A 83 -0.69 -6.19 3.90
CA PRO A 83 -0.62 -7.65 3.97
C PRO A 83 0.72 -8.22 3.48
N GLU A 84 1.29 -7.65 2.43
CA GLU A 84 2.57 -8.04 1.85
C GLU A 84 3.73 -7.73 2.77
N TRP A 85 3.70 -6.57 3.44
CA TRP A 85 4.68 -6.24 4.48
C TRP A 85 4.62 -7.27 5.61
N GLN A 86 3.42 -7.62 6.06
CA GLN A 86 3.22 -8.65 7.08
C GLN A 86 3.69 -10.03 6.63
N ALA A 87 3.48 -10.41 5.35
CA ALA A 87 3.99 -11.64 4.78
C ALA A 87 5.53 -11.67 4.70
N ILE A 88 6.15 -10.56 4.31
CA ILE A 88 7.62 -10.39 4.32
C ILE A 88 8.15 -10.56 5.75
N GLN A 89 7.61 -9.81 6.71
CA GLN A 89 8.04 -9.88 8.11
C GLN A 89 7.85 -11.29 8.71
N TYR A 90 6.73 -11.95 8.39
CA TYR A 90 6.48 -13.33 8.78
C TYR A 90 7.53 -14.27 8.20
N GLY A 91 7.74 -14.25 6.87
CA GLY A 91 8.71 -15.12 6.22
C GLY A 91 10.14 -14.91 6.73
N LEU A 92 10.53 -13.66 6.96
CA LEU A 92 11.85 -13.34 7.50
C LEU A 92 12.00 -13.87 8.93
N ARG A 93 11.02 -13.64 9.81
CA ARG A 93 11.06 -14.12 11.20
C ARG A 93 11.14 -15.64 11.28
N GLU A 94 10.37 -16.34 10.44
CA GLU A 94 10.34 -17.81 10.41
C GLU A 94 11.49 -18.43 9.58
N GLY A 95 12.34 -17.60 8.96
CA GLY A 95 13.44 -18.08 8.11
C GLY A 95 12.99 -18.77 6.82
N LEU A 96 11.80 -18.43 6.33
CA LEU A 96 11.22 -19.01 5.11
C LEU A 96 11.76 -18.32 3.85
N PRO A 97 11.94 -19.06 2.75
CA PRO A 97 12.13 -18.47 1.43
C PRO A 97 10.96 -17.57 1.04
N ILE A 98 11.28 -16.33 0.68
CA ILE A 98 10.33 -15.35 0.13
C ILE A 98 10.74 -15.12 -1.33
N ILE A 99 9.80 -15.29 -2.25
CA ILE A 99 10.05 -15.13 -3.69
C ILE A 99 9.07 -14.10 -4.24
N PHE A 100 9.62 -13.10 -4.92
CA PHE A 100 8.81 -12.10 -5.62
C PHE A 100 8.39 -12.65 -6.98
N MET A 101 7.08 -12.74 -7.18
CA MET A 101 6.50 -13.51 -8.29
C MET A 101 5.90 -12.66 -9.42
N ASP A 102 5.90 -11.34 -9.33
CA ASP A 102 5.35 -10.48 -10.39
C ASP A 102 6.37 -10.15 -11.49
N LEU A 103 5.87 -9.68 -12.63
CA LEU A 103 6.66 -9.31 -13.80
C LEU A 103 7.73 -8.28 -13.41
N PRO A 104 9.02 -8.52 -13.71
CA PRO A 104 10.11 -7.61 -13.35
C PRO A 104 9.86 -6.20 -13.91
N MET A 105 10.09 -5.16 -13.11
CA MET A 105 9.86 -3.77 -13.53
C MET A 105 10.74 -3.37 -14.72
N GLY A 106 11.96 -3.91 -14.82
CA GLY A 106 12.81 -3.67 -15.99
C GLY A 106 12.20 -4.22 -17.31
N MET A 107 11.27 -5.17 -17.25
CA MET A 107 10.48 -5.59 -18.42
C MET A 107 9.29 -4.65 -18.65
N GLN A 108 8.63 -4.20 -17.59
CA GLN A 108 7.48 -3.28 -17.67
C GLN A 108 7.88 -1.95 -18.32
N PHE A 109 9.00 -1.33 -17.91
CA PHE A 109 9.51 -0.10 -18.52
C PHE A 109 9.79 -0.23 -20.03
N GLN A 110 10.19 -1.41 -20.49
CA GLN A 110 10.43 -1.68 -21.92
C GLN A 110 9.15 -1.86 -22.73
N LEU A 111 8.04 -2.22 -22.08
CA LEU A 111 6.73 -2.29 -22.71
C LEU A 111 6.13 -0.89 -22.87
N GLU A 112 6.34 -0.02 -21.88
CA GLU A 112 5.91 1.38 -21.92
C GLU A 112 6.61 2.15 -23.04
N GLU A 113 7.92 1.97 -23.25
CA GLU A 113 8.66 2.60 -24.37
C GLU A 113 8.05 2.32 -25.75
N LYS A 114 7.50 1.13 -25.96
CA LYS A 114 6.83 0.79 -27.24
C LYS A 114 5.49 1.51 -27.42
N ASN A 115 4.90 1.99 -26.32
CA ASN A 115 3.65 2.74 -26.28
C ASN A 115 3.88 4.24 -25.98
N ALA A 116 5.13 4.69 -25.76
CA ALA A 116 5.53 6.00 -25.25
C ALA A 116 5.41 7.16 -26.27
N GLY A 117 4.42 7.09 -27.17
CA GLY A 117 3.88 8.29 -27.84
C GLY A 117 3.00 9.14 -26.92
N GLN A 118 2.69 8.67 -25.70
CA GLN A 118 1.89 9.38 -24.70
C GLN A 118 2.56 9.23 -23.33
N LEU A 119 3.42 10.19 -23.00
CA LEU A 119 3.88 10.43 -21.64
C LEU A 119 2.74 11.10 -20.88
N GLU A 120 2.03 10.33 -20.05
CA GLU A 120 1.27 10.89 -18.95
C GLU A 120 1.72 10.19 -17.66
N ILE A 121 2.12 11.01 -16.68
CA ILE A 121 1.81 10.76 -15.26
C ILE A 121 0.45 10.06 -15.25
N PRO A 122 0.20 8.95 -14.54
CA PRO A 122 -1.09 8.26 -14.62
C PRO A 122 -2.22 9.17 -14.10
N LEU A 123 -2.66 10.08 -14.95
CA LEU A 123 -3.95 10.72 -14.96
C LEU A 123 -4.97 9.61 -15.24
N PRO A 124 -6.21 9.76 -14.77
CA PRO A 124 -7.27 8.80 -15.05
C PRO A 124 -7.31 8.52 -16.56
N SER A 125 -7.06 7.26 -16.92
CA SER A 125 -6.96 6.80 -18.31
C SER A 125 -8.19 7.18 -19.13
N SER A 126 -7.94 7.65 -20.36
CA SER A 126 -8.88 8.00 -21.45
C SER A 126 -10.34 7.56 -21.29
N GLU A 127 -11.27 8.53 -21.23
CA GLU A 127 -12.75 8.53 -21.12
C GLU A 127 -13.57 7.48 -21.91
N ASN A 128 -12.94 6.60 -22.70
CA ASN A 128 -13.62 5.69 -23.64
C ASN A 128 -13.84 4.24 -23.15
N GLU A 129 -13.55 3.92 -21.89
CA GLU A 129 -13.93 2.62 -21.29
C GLU A 129 -15.07 2.82 -20.31
N ALA A 130 -16.09 1.95 -20.35
CA ALA A 130 -17.20 2.01 -19.41
C ALA A 130 -16.68 1.93 -17.96
N PRO A 131 -17.25 2.67 -16.99
CA PRO A 131 -16.77 2.73 -15.60
C PRO A 131 -16.58 1.35 -14.95
N VAL A 132 -17.51 0.43 -15.22
CA VAL A 132 -17.50 -0.97 -14.78
C VAL A 132 -16.30 -1.78 -15.31
N ILE A 133 -15.81 -1.42 -16.50
CA ILE A 133 -14.62 -2.06 -17.09
C ILE A 133 -13.36 -1.57 -16.37
N ARG A 134 -13.33 -0.34 -15.85
CA ARG A 134 -12.13 0.21 -15.19
C ARG A 134 -11.95 -0.32 -13.77
N ASP A 135 -13.05 -0.42 -13.04
CA ASP A 135 -13.08 -0.93 -11.68
C ASP A 135 -14.11 -2.08 -11.59
N PRO A 136 -13.67 -3.33 -11.79
CA PRO A 136 -14.53 -4.49 -11.68
C PRO A 136 -15.24 -4.59 -10.32
N MET A 137 -14.58 -4.18 -9.24
CA MET A 137 -15.18 -4.18 -7.90
C MET A 137 -16.25 -3.11 -7.76
N GLY A 138 -16.14 -2.02 -8.51
CA GLY A 138 -17.13 -0.95 -8.57
C GLY A 138 -18.51 -1.44 -9.02
N TYR A 139 -18.56 -2.46 -9.90
CA TYR A 139 -19.81 -3.09 -10.31
C TYR A 139 -20.54 -3.78 -9.14
N ILE A 140 -19.80 -4.55 -8.33
CA ILE A 140 -20.38 -5.20 -7.15
C ILE A 140 -20.78 -4.16 -6.11
N ALA A 141 -19.95 -3.12 -5.93
CA ALA A 141 -20.24 -2.03 -5.02
C ALA A 141 -21.57 -1.34 -5.38
N GLU A 142 -21.78 -1.01 -6.66
CA GLU A 142 -23.03 -0.42 -7.14
C GLU A 142 -24.23 -1.34 -6.86
N LEU A 143 -24.11 -2.63 -7.16
CA LEU A 143 -25.15 -3.64 -6.87
C LEU A 143 -25.45 -3.76 -5.37
N ALA A 144 -24.44 -3.56 -4.52
CA ALA A 144 -24.56 -3.57 -3.07
C ALA A 144 -25.03 -2.21 -2.50
N GLY A 145 -25.28 -1.21 -3.34
CA GLY A 145 -25.75 0.12 -2.93
C GLY A 145 -24.65 1.07 -2.43
N TYR A 146 -23.39 0.80 -2.76
CA TYR A 146 -22.24 1.64 -2.43
C TYR A 146 -21.88 2.57 -3.60
N THR A 147 -21.27 3.71 -3.26
CA THR A 147 -20.82 4.72 -4.22
C THR A 147 -19.49 4.40 -4.88
N ASP A 148 -18.69 3.53 -4.26
CA ASP A 148 -17.35 3.16 -4.70
C ASP A 148 -16.94 1.79 -4.14
N SER A 149 -16.01 1.15 -4.85
CA SER A 149 -15.49 -0.18 -4.52
C SER A 149 -14.74 -0.24 -3.20
N GLU A 150 -14.02 0.82 -2.84
CA GLU A 150 -13.20 0.87 -1.63
C GLU A 150 -14.07 0.80 -0.37
N ARG A 151 -15.15 1.57 -0.30
CA ARG A 151 -16.11 1.52 0.82
C ARG A 151 -16.80 0.17 0.92
N TRP A 152 -17.22 -0.39 -0.21
CA TRP A 152 -17.84 -1.72 -0.22
C TRP A 152 -16.85 -2.79 0.26
N TRP A 153 -15.61 -2.77 -0.22
CA TRP A 153 -14.57 -3.70 0.21
C TRP A 153 -14.26 -3.54 1.70
N GLU A 154 -14.15 -2.30 2.18
CA GLU A 154 -13.88 -2.01 3.59
C GLU A 154 -14.95 -2.62 4.50
N ALA A 155 -16.23 -2.34 4.21
CA ALA A 155 -17.37 -2.86 4.94
C ALA A 155 -17.47 -4.40 4.90
N THR A 156 -17.16 -4.99 3.75
CA THR A 156 -17.37 -6.43 3.53
C THR A 156 -16.21 -7.28 4.08
N PHE A 157 -14.96 -6.86 3.85
CA PHE A 157 -13.79 -7.70 4.06
C PHE A 157 -12.80 -7.17 5.10
N GLU A 158 -12.66 -5.85 5.25
CA GLU A 158 -11.61 -5.27 6.10
C GLU A 158 -12.06 -5.04 7.55
N GLN A 159 -13.32 -4.69 7.72
CA GLN A 159 -13.91 -4.38 9.02
C GLN A 159 -14.34 -5.64 9.78
N THR A 160 -14.74 -6.70 9.09
CA THR A 160 -15.14 -7.98 9.70
C THR A 160 -13.92 -8.70 10.30
N ASP A 161 -14.12 -9.36 11.45
CA ASP A 161 -13.10 -10.27 11.98
C ASP A 161 -13.21 -11.62 11.26
N ASN A 162 -12.44 -11.76 10.19
CA ASN A 162 -12.53 -12.90 9.28
C ASN A 162 -11.57 -14.04 9.69
N ASP A 163 -12.04 -15.28 9.49
CA ASP A 163 -11.20 -16.47 9.51
C ASP A 163 -10.47 -16.66 8.16
N ALA A 164 -9.52 -17.61 8.12
CA ALA A 164 -8.72 -17.89 6.92
C ALA A 164 -9.55 -18.31 5.69
N ASP A 165 -10.79 -18.78 5.88
CA ASP A 165 -11.67 -19.21 4.79
C ASP A 165 -12.13 -18.04 3.90
N ILE A 166 -11.98 -16.79 4.37
CA ILE A 166 -12.33 -15.59 3.61
C ILE A 166 -11.65 -15.54 2.24
N PHE A 167 -10.43 -16.08 2.13
CA PHE A 167 -9.69 -16.09 0.87
C PHE A 167 -10.35 -16.98 -0.18
N GLN A 168 -11.04 -18.05 0.21
CA GLN A 168 -11.83 -18.86 -0.73
C GLN A 168 -13.06 -18.09 -1.23
N SER A 169 -13.70 -17.32 -0.36
CA SER A 169 -14.80 -16.42 -0.75
C SER A 169 -14.31 -15.33 -1.71
N ILE A 170 -13.15 -14.73 -1.46
CA ILE A 170 -12.53 -13.73 -2.34
C ILE A 170 -12.21 -14.34 -3.71
N ILE A 171 -11.64 -15.55 -3.76
CA ILE A 171 -11.38 -16.26 -5.02
C ILE A 171 -12.68 -16.51 -5.78
N SER A 172 -13.71 -17.03 -5.10
CA SER A 172 -15.01 -17.34 -5.71
C SER A 172 -15.68 -16.09 -6.27
N LEU A 173 -15.67 -15.00 -5.49
CA LEU A 173 -16.18 -13.69 -5.90
C LEU A 173 -15.48 -13.16 -7.15
N ASN A 174 -14.14 -13.11 -7.14
CA ASN A 174 -13.37 -12.60 -8.28
C ASN A 174 -13.49 -13.50 -9.51
N THR A 175 -13.71 -14.80 -9.32
CA THR A 175 -14.00 -15.74 -10.42
C THR A 175 -15.34 -15.41 -11.05
N ALA A 176 -16.40 -15.31 -10.25
CA ALA A 176 -17.74 -14.98 -10.74
C ALA A 176 -17.77 -13.61 -11.43
N LEU A 177 -17.07 -12.62 -10.87
CA LEU A 177 -16.99 -11.29 -11.46
C LEU A 177 -16.25 -11.29 -12.81
N ARG A 178 -15.15 -12.05 -12.93
CA ARG A 178 -14.44 -12.22 -14.22
C ARG A 178 -15.32 -12.89 -15.27
N ASP A 179 -16.09 -13.90 -14.87
CA ASP A 179 -17.00 -14.62 -15.75
C ASP A 179 -18.17 -13.72 -16.20
N GLU A 180 -18.79 -12.99 -15.27
CA GLU A 180 -19.92 -12.08 -15.53
C GLU A 180 -19.53 -10.93 -16.44
N LEU A 181 -18.41 -10.27 -16.15
CA LEU A 181 -17.94 -9.14 -16.96
C LEU A 181 -17.45 -9.58 -18.34
N ASN A 182 -17.10 -10.87 -18.51
CA ASN A 182 -16.50 -11.44 -19.72
C ASN A 182 -15.41 -10.53 -20.32
N ARG A 183 -14.65 -9.88 -19.44
CA ARG A 183 -13.70 -8.82 -19.80
C ARG A 183 -12.40 -9.45 -20.30
N GLN A 184 -11.84 -8.88 -21.37
CA GLN A 184 -10.47 -9.20 -21.74
C GLN A 184 -9.48 -8.47 -20.83
N GLU A 185 -8.62 -9.24 -20.14
CA GLU A 185 -7.58 -8.67 -19.30
C GLU A 185 -6.61 -7.79 -20.12
N PRO A 186 -6.25 -6.59 -19.61
CA PRO A 186 -5.27 -5.73 -20.25
C PRO A 186 -3.97 -6.50 -20.57
N PRO A 187 -3.28 -6.17 -21.68
CA PRO A 187 -2.07 -6.89 -22.09
C PRO A 187 -1.02 -7.02 -20.98
N LEU A 188 -0.79 -5.96 -20.18
CA LEU A 188 0.14 -5.99 -19.07
C LEU A 188 -0.29 -6.98 -17.98
N ASN A 189 -1.56 -7.00 -17.58
CA ASN A 189 -2.08 -7.96 -16.60
C ASN A 189 -1.89 -9.40 -17.07
N ARG A 190 -2.13 -9.69 -18.36
CA ARG A 190 -1.89 -11.03 -18.91
C ARG A 190 -0.43 -11.47 -18.80
N LEU A 191 0.52 -10.54 -19.00
CA LEU A 191 1.95 -10.81 -18.83
C LEU A 191 2.32 -11.00 -17.36
N ARG A 192 1.78 -10.16 -16.46
CA ARG A 192 1.96 -10.27 -15.00
C ARG A 192 1.49 -11.63 -14.49
N GLU A 193 0.26 -12.01 -14.80
CA GLU A 193 -0.29 -13.30 -14.39
C GLU A 193 0.46 -14.50 -14.99
N ALA A 194 0.90 -14.41 -16.25
CA ALA A 194 1.73 -15.46 -16.87
C ALA A 194 3.07 -15.60 -16.14
N TYR A 195 3.69 -14.50 -15.71
CA TYR A 195 4.92 -14.50 -14.94
C TYR A 195 4.69 -15.09 -13.53
N MET A 196 3.64 -14.67 -12.83
CA MET A 196 3.25 -15.22 -11.51
C MET A 196 3.02 -16.74 -11.58
N ARG A 197 2.23 -17.22 -12.54
CA ARG A 197 2.02 -18.67 -12.74
C ARG A 197 3.31 -19.41 -13.06
N LYS A 198 4.21 -18.82 -13.86
CA LYS A 198 5.52 -19.41 -14.15
C LYS A 198 6.38 -19.54 -12.89
N THR A 199 6.39 -18.53 -12.03
CA THR A 199 7.10 -18.54 -10.75
C THR A 199 6.50 -19.56 -9.79
N LEU A 200 5.16 -19.64 -9.69
CA LEU A 200 4.48 -20.66 -8.89
C LEU A 200 4.84 -22.09 -9.33
N ARG A 201 4.80 -22.37 -10.64
CA ARG A 201 5.21 -23.68 -11.18
C ARG A 201 6.69 -23.98 -10.90
N LYS A 202 7.56 -22.97 -10.91
CA LYS A 202 8.97 -23.13 -10.55
C LYS A 202 9.10 -23.50 -9.07
N ALA A 203 8.43 -22.80 -8.16
CA ALA A 203 8.45 -23.11 -6.73
C ALA A 203 7.96 -24.55 -6.46
N ILE A 204 6.88 -24.98 -7.12
CA ILE A 204 6.40 -26.37 -7.05
C ILE A 204 7.48 -27.36 -7.52
N LYS A 205 8.15 -27.06 -8.64
CA LYS A 205 9.22 -27.90 -9.20
C LYS A 205 10.46 -27.94 -8.30
N ASP A 206 10.78 -26.84 -7.64
CA ASP A 206 11.91 -26.71 -6.70
C ASP A 206 11.67 -27.48 -5.39
N GLY A 207 10.46 -28.03 -5.20
CA GLY A 207 10.19 -29.05 -4.19
C GLY A 207 9.37 -28.57 -3.00
N PHE A 208 9.01 -27.29 -2.95
CA PHE A 208 8.14 -26.73 -1.90
C PHE A 208 6.78 -27.44 -1.86
N LYS A 209 6.29 -27.71 -0.65
CA LYS A 209 5.09 -28.53 -0.40
C LYS A 209 3.93 -27.75 0.17
N ARG A 210 4.19 -26.58 0.76
CA ARG A 210 3.18 -25.70 1.39
C ARG A 210 3.49 -24.27 0.99
N ILE A 211 3.09 -23.90 -0.22
CA ILE A 211 3.38 -22.57 -0.77
C ILE A 211 2.24 -21.62 -0.39
N ALA A 212 2.55 -20.53 0.30
CA ALA A 212 1.64 -19.40 0.49
C ALA A 212 1.80 -18.43 -0.69
N VAL A 213 0.72 -18.07 -1.36
CA VAL A 213 0.75 -17.11 -2.48
C VAL A 213 -0.05 -15.88 -2.09
N VAL A 214 0.60 -14.74 -1.96
CA VAL A 214 0.00 -13.45 -1.57
C VAL A 214 -0.06 -12.55 -2.80
N CYS A 215 -1.26 -12.21 -3.24
CA CYS A 215 -1.49 -11.37 -4.42
C CYS A 215 -2.74 -10.51 -4.25
N GLY A 216 -2.84 -9.42 -5.00
CA GLY A 216 -4.06 -8.65 -5.15
C GLY A 216 -5.24 -9.57 -5.53
N ALA A 217 -6.39 -9.32 -4.91
CA ALA A 217 -7.57 -10.17 -5.01
C ALA A 217 -7.98 -10.46 -6.47
N TRP A 218 -7.82 -9.47 -7.36
CA TRP A 218 -8.12 -9.61 -8.78
C TRP A 218 -7.31 -10.72 -9.45
N HIS A 219 -6.03 -10.90 -9.10
CA HIS A 219 -5.15 -11.90 -9.70
C HIS A 219 -5.36 -13.32 -9.14
N ALA A 220 -6.04 -13.44 -7.99
CA ALA A 220 -6.18 -14.71 -7.29
C ALA A 220 -6.81 -15.85 -8.13
N PRO A 221 -7.88 -15.64 -8.92
CA PRO A 221 -8.44 -16.69 -9.78
C PRO A 221 -7.44 -17.24 -10.80
N ALA A 222 -6.62 -16.36 -11.38
CA ALA A 222 -5.64 -16.72 -12.40
C ALA A 222 -4.49 -17.61 -11.85
N LEU A 223 -4.27 -17.57 -10.54
CA LEU A 223 -3.28 -18.40 -9.83
C LEU A 223 -3.92 -19.65 -9.20
N HIS A 224 -5.16 -19.53 -8.73
CA HIS A 224 -5.89 -20.64 -8.14
C HIS A 224 -6.21 -21.73 -9.16
N TYR A 225 -6.74 -21.36 -10.33
CA TYR A 225 -7.04 -22.28 -11.43
C TYR A 225 -5.83 -22.47 -12.37
N LEU A 226 -4.68 -22.82 -11.79
CA LEU A 226 -3.42 -22.97 -12.51
C LEU A 226 -3.48 -23.96 -13.68
N ASP A 227 -4.33 -24.98 -13.57
CA ASP A 227 -4.59 -26.04 -14.55
C ASP A 227 -5.28 -25.52 -15.82
N ARG A 228 -6.07 -24.44 -15.73
CA ARG A 228 -6.70 -23.77 -16.88
C ARG A 228 -5.69 -23.02 -17.76
N HIS A 229 -4.47 -22.83 -17.28
CA HIS A 229 -3.42 -22.09 -17.97
C HIS A 229 -2.24 -23.03 -18.30
N PRO A 230 -2.08 -23.48 -19.56
CA PRO A 230 -0.94 -24.33 -19.93
C PRO A 230 0.39 -23.58 -19.83
N ALA A 231 1.42 -24.23 -19.29
CA ALA A 231 2.76 -23.63 -19.16
C ALA A 231 3.36 -23.16 -20.50
N LYS A 232 3.01 -23.82 -21.61
CA LYS A 232 3.41 -23.40 -22.96
C LYS A 232 2.84 -22.02 -23.32
N ALA A 233 1.56 -21.77 -23.02
CA ALA A 233 0.91 -20.50 -23.31
C ALA A 233 1.56 -19.35 -22.53
N ASP A 234 1.85 -19.55 -21.25
CA ASP A 234 2.57 -18.56 -20.43
C ASP A 234 3.99 -18.31 -20.98
N ASN A 235 4.71 -19.36 -21.37
CA ASN A 235 6.05 -19.20 -21.96
C ASN A 235 6.03 -18.49 -23.30
N ASP A 236 5.02 -18.74 -24.14
CA ASP A 236 4.86 -18.08 -25.44
C ASP A 236 4.53 -16.59 -25.25
N LEU A 237 3.68 -16.23 -24.27
CA LEU A 237 3.38 -14.83 -23.92
C LEU A 237 4.60 -14.06 -23.44
N LEU A 238 5.45 -14.69 -22.62
CA LEU A 238 6.64 -14.07 -22.05
C LEU A 238 7.85 -14.10 -22.99
N LYS A 239 7.75 -14.78 -24.13
CA LYS A 239 8.86 -14.97 -25.05
C LYS A 239 9.26 -13.66 -25.72
N GLY A 240 10.56 -13.35 -25.70
CA GLY A 240 11.12 -12.18 -26.40
C GLY A 240 10.91 -10.85 -25.68
N LEU A 241 10.38 -10.85 -24.44
CA LEU A 241 10.36 -9.67 -23.60
C LEU A 241 11.80 -9.24 -23.27
N LYS A 242 12.11 -7.98 -23.59
CA LYS A 242 13.37 -7.35 -23.21
C LYS A 242 13.30 -6.90 -21.75
N LYS A 243 14.43 -6.92 -21.06
CA LYS A 243 14.57 -6.42 -19.69
C LYS A 243 15.67 -5.36 -19.66
N SER A 244 15.34 -4.15 -19.22
CA SER A 244 16.35 -3.13 -18.90
C SER A 244 17.04 -3.47 -17.58
N LYS A 245 18.26 -2.95 -17.40
CA LYS A 245 18.96 -3.06 -16.13
C LYS A 245 18.42 -1.96 -15.21
N ILE A 246 17.88 -2.34 -14.08
CA ILE A 246 17.36 -1.42 -13.07
C ILE A 246 18.07 -1.64 -11.73
N ARG A 247 17.88 -0.69 -10.82
CA ARG A 247 18.29 -0.75 -9.41
C ARG A 247 17.07 -0.74 -8.51
N ALA A 248 17.24 -1.30 -7.32
CA ALA A 248 16.24 -1.32 -6.26
C ALA A 248 16.83 -0.73 -4.98
N THR A 249 16.06 0.05 -4.22
CA THR A 249 16.39 0.42 -2.85
C THR A 249 15.14 0.73 -2.02
N TRP A 250 15.29 0.87 -0.70
CA TRP A 250 14.27 1.38 0.20
C TRP A 250 14.36 2.90 0.33
N ILE A 251 13.21 3.56 0.32
CA ILE A 251 13.11 5.00 0.59
C ILE A 251 12.02 5.26 1.65
N PRO A 252 12.13 6.34 2.43
CA PRO A 252 11.04 6.81 3.27
C PRO A 252 9.79 7.05 2.42
N TRP A 253 8.64 6.70 2.96
CA TRP A 253 7.34 7.06 2.39
C TRP A 253 6.52 7.80 3.43
N SER A 254 5.36 8.32 3.03
CA SER A 254 4.47 9.01 3.96
C SER A 254 3.03 8.54 3.76
N TYR A 255 2.20 8.74 4.78
CA TYR A 255 0.77 8.49 4.66
C TYR A 255 0.12 9.38 3.59
N GLN A 256 0.55 10.63 3.44
CA GLN A 256 0.08 11.50 2.37
C GLN A 256 0.34 10.93 0.98
N ARG A 257 1.51 10.32 0.75
CA ARG A 257 1.83 9.66 -0.52
C ARG A 257 1.23 8.26 -0.65
N LEU A 258 0.79 7.67 0.45
CA LEU A 258 0.05 6.41 0.47
C LEU A 258 -1.45 6.62 0.21
N ALA A 259 -1.93 7.85 0.47
CA ALA A 259 -3.32 8.20 0.30
C ALA A 259 -3.72 8.16 -1.18
N PHE A 260 -4.90 7.63 -1.48
CA PHE A 260 -5.42 7.56 -2.85
C PHE A 260 -5.41 8.94 -3.55
N GLN A 261 -5.65 10.01 -2.79
CA GLN A 261 -5.66 11.39 -3.27
C GLN A 261 -4.30 11.85 -3.87
N SER A 262 -3.19 11.16 -3.58
CA SER A 262 -1.89 11.45 -4.19
C SER A 262 -1.74 10.92 -5.62
N GLY A 263 -2.76 10.22 -6.15
CA GLY A 263 -2.73 9.57 -7.46
C GLY A 263 -2.11 8.16 -7.43
N TYR A 264 -1.80 7.61 -6.25
CA TYR A 264 -1.36 6.23 -6.13
C TYR A 264 -2.58 5.29 -6.29
N ARG A 265 -2.60 4.49 -7.37
CA ARG A 265 -3.76 3.68 -7.77
C ARG A 265 -4.16 2.61 -6.76
N ALA A 266 -3.20 2.05 -6.03
CA ALA A 266 -3.45 1.11 -4.92
C ALA A 266 -3.43 1.81 -3.56
N GLY A 267 -3.51 3.15 -3.55
CA GLY A 267 -3.53 3.95 -2.35
C GLY A 267 -4.83 3.78 -1.57
N VAL A 268 -4.80 4.22 -0.32
CA VAL A 268 -5.91 4.06 0.62
C VAL A 268 -6.55 5.39 0.97
N VAL A 269 -7.83 5.38 1.32
CA VAL A 269 -8.56 6.61 1.67
C VAL A 269 -8.07 7.18 3.01
N SER A 270 -7.71 6.30 3.96
CA SER A 270 -7.46 6.73 5.35
C SER A 270 -6.29 5.99 6.01
N PRO A 271 -5.04 6.24 5.58
CA PRO A 271 -3.85 5.57 6.12
C PRO A 271 -3.75 5.57 7.65
N ALA A 272 -3.97 6.73 8.31
CA ALA A 272 -3.85 6.84 9.76
C ALA A 272 -4.96 6.09 10.51
N TRP A 273 -6.17 6.10 9.96
CA TRP A 273 -7.28 5.29 10.47
C TRP A 273 -6.99 3.80 10.33
N TYR A 274 -6.44 3.36 9.21
CA TYR A 274 -6.10 1.95 8.97
C TYR A 274 -4.98 1.45 9.86
N ALA A 275 -3.98 2.30 10.13
CA ALA A 275 -2.95 2.02 11.14
C ALA A 275 -3.55 1.80 12.54
N LEU A 276 -4.50 2.66 12.93
CA LEU A 276 -5.20 2.51 14.20
C LEU A 276 -6.05 1.23 14.25
N LEU A 277 -6.80 0.93 13.18
CA LEU A 277 -7.57 -0.31 13.07
C LEU A 277 -6.70 -1.56 13.11
N PHE A 278 -5.52 -1.52 12.53
CA PHE A 278 -4.58 -2.63 12.56
C PHE A 278 -4.06 -2.88 13.98
N ASN A 279 -3.66 -1.82 14.69
CA ASN A 279 -3.01 -1.92 15.99
C ASN A 279 -3.97 -2.04 17.18
N GLN A 280 -5.16 -1.41 17.10
CA GLN A 280 -6.07 -1.23 18.25
C GLN A 280 -7.54 -1.40 17.85
N ARG A 281 -7.86 -2.41 17.04
CA ARG A 281 -9.20 -2.60 16.45
C ARG A 281 -10.36 -2.44 17.44
N GLU A 282 -10.29 -3.09 18.60
CA GLU A 282 -11.38 -3.13 19.59
C GLU A 282 -11.70 -1.76 20.19
N GLU A 283 -10.69 -0.90 20.33
CA GLU A 283 -10.81 0.43 20.93
C GLU A 283 -10.65 1.57 19.90
N ALA A 284 -10.58 1.24 18.61
CA ALA A 284 -10.21 2.18 17.54
C ALA A 284 -11.12 3.41 17.52
N VAL A 285 -12.43 3.21 17.71
CA VAL A 285 -13.43 4.29 17.74
C VAL A 285 -13.14 5.25 18.90
N GLN A 286 -12.90 4.71 20.11
CA GLN A 286 -12.65 5.48 21.31
C GLN A 286 -11.33 6.25 21.20
N TRP A 287 -10.25 5.59 20.75
CA TRP A 287 -8.95 6.21 20.56
C TRP A 287 -9.00 7.34 19.53
N TRP A 288 -9.66 7.10 18.40
CA TRP A 288 -9.78 8.11 17.36
C TRP A 288 -10.61 9.30 17.84
N MET A 289 -11.76 9.09 18.49
CA MET A 289 -12.59 10.18 19.02
C MET A 289 -11.87 10.99 20.09
N ALA A 290 -11.11 10.34 20.96
CA ALA A 290 -10.29 11.04 21.95
C ALA A 290 -9.23 11.93 21.29
N ARG A 291 -8.57 11.43 20.23
CA ARG A 291 -7.59 12.20 19.44
C ARG A 291 -8.24 13.36 18.69
N ALA A 292 -9.41 13.15 18.08
CA ALA A 292 -10.18 14.21 17.40
C ALA A 292 -10.54 15.34 18.36
N ALA A 293 -11.08 15.02 19.54
CA ALA A 293 -11.39 16.03 20.55
C ALA A 293 -10.13 16.74 21.09
N GLN A 294 -9.01 16.03 21.24
CA GLN A 294 -7.73 16.65 21.62
C GLN A 294 -7.20 17.62 20.56
N LEU A 295 -7.29 17.23 19.28
CA LEU A 295 -6.86 18.05 18.15
C LEU A 295 -7.68 19.34 18.08
N LEU A 296 -9.01 19.24 18.11
CA LEU A 296 -9.90 20.41 18.10
C LEU A 296 -9.61 21.37 19.26
N ARG A 297 -9.32 20.85 20.47
CA ARG A 297 -8.93 21.70 21.61
C ARG A 297 -7.61 22.44 21.38
N ARG A 298 -6.63 21.82 20.69
CA ARG A 298 -5.36 22.48 20.34
C ARG A 298 -5.58 23.60 19.32
N GLU A 299 -6.55 23.43 18.42
CA GLU A 299 -7.00 24.45 17.47
C GLU A 299 -7.95 25.51 18.11
N GLY A 300 -8.09 25.51 19.44
CA GLY A 300 -8.87 26.51 20.17
C GLY A 300 -10.38 26.25 20.21
N MET A 301 -10.84 25.07 19.79
CA MET A 301 -12.26 24.72 19.78
C MET A 301 -12.71 23.98 21.05
N ALA A 302 -13.97 24.13 21.42
CA ALA A 302 -14.55 23.45 22.58
C ALA A 302 -14.93 22.01 22.23
N ALA A 303 -14.12 21.04 22.67
CA ALA A 303 -14.44 19.61 22.56
C ALA A 303 -14.19 18.94 23.91
N SER A 304 -15.22 18.83 24.76
CA SER A 304 -15.08 18.24 26.09
C SER A 304 -14.98 16.71 26.05
N ALA A 305 -14.58 16.08 27.15
CA ALA A 305 -14.64 14.62 27.28
C ALA A 305 -16.08 14.08 27.11
N ALA A 306 -17.09 14.84 27.55
CA ALA A 306 -18.49 14.47 27.35
C ALA A 306 -18.86 14.48 25.85
N ASN A 307 -18.41 15.48 25.08
CA ASN A 307 -18.62 15.51 23.64
C ASN A 307 -17.96 14.31 22.94
N ALA A 308 -16.74 13.94 23.36
CA ALA A 308 -16.06 12.76 22.80
C ALA A 308 -16.84 11.46 23.07
N VAL A 309 -17.40 11.29 24.27
CA VAL A 309 -18.23 10.12 24.63
C VAL A 309 -19.51 10.09 23.79
N GLU A 310 -20.19 11.22 23.62
CA GLU A 310 -21.39 11.27 22.78
C GLU A 310 -21.07 11.03 21.29
N ALA A 311 -19.92 11.50 20.79
CA ALA A 311 -19.47 11.21 19.43
C ALA A 311 -19.20 9.71 19.22
N VAL A 312 -18.58 9.02 20.19
CA VAL A 312 -18.43 7.55 20.17
C VAL A 312 -19.79 6.85 20.08
N ARG A 313 -20.76 7.27 20.91
CA ARG A 313 -22.11 6.69 20.90
C ARG A 313 -22.82 6.90 19.56
N LEU A 314 -22.69 8.09 18.99
CA LEU A 314 -23.27 8.41 17.69
C LEU A 314 -22.62 7.56 16.58
N ALA A 315 -21.29 7.45 16.55
CA ALA A 315 -20.57 6.62 15.58
C ALA A 315 -21.02 5.15 15.65
N HIS A 316 -21.15 4.57 16.85
CA HIS A 316 -21.68 3.21 17.01
C HIS A 316 -23.15 3.09 16.58
N SER A 317 -23.97 4.10 16.84
CA SER A 317 -25.37 4.11 16.43
C SER A 317 -25.51 4.15 14.91
N LEU A 318 -24.68 4.97 14.23
CA LEU A 318 -24.61 5.03 12.77
C LEU A 318 -24.14 3.69 12.18
N ALA A 319 -23.10 3.10 12.76
CA ALA A 319 -22.61 1.79 12.35
C ALA A 319 -23.70 0.71 12.47
N ALA A 320 -24.43 0.70 13.60
CA ALA A 320 -25.54 -0.24 13.81
C ALA A 320 -26.69 -0.04 12.81
N LEU A 321 -27.06 1.21 12.51
CA LEU A 321 -28.07 1.53 11.48
C LEU A 321 -27.64 1.06 10.08
N ARG A 322 -26.34 1.12 9.80
CA ARG A 322 -25.72 0.69 8.53
C ARG A 322 -25.29 -0.78 8.53
N GLN A 323 -25.60 -1.52 9.60
CA GLN A 323 -25.25 -2.93 9.79
C GLN A 323 -23.75 -3.21 9.64
N GLN A 324 -22.91 -2.24 10.03
CA GLN A 324 -21.46 -2.38 10.02
C GLN A 324 -20.95 -3.04 11.31
N PRO A 325 -19.94 -3.92 11.23
CA PRO A 325 -19.39 -4.59 12.42
C PRO A 325 -18.56 -3.65 13.31
N ILE A 326 -18.08 -2.53 12.75
CA ILE A 326 -17.39 -1.45 13.46
C ILE A 326 -17.77 -0.13 12.79
N ALA A 327 -17.71 0.99 13.52
CA ALA A 327 -17.83 2.31 12.89
C ALA A 327 -16.62 2.54 11.98
N GLY A 328 -16.88 2.69 10.67
CA GLY A 328 -15.90 3.06 9.67
C GLY A 328 -15.68 4.57 9.65
N ILE A 329 -14.77 5.03 8.79
CA ILE A 329 -14.34 6.43 8.82
C ILE A 329 -15.49 7.41 8.55
N GLU A 330 -16.49 7.05 7.75
CA GLU A 330 -17.65 7.91 7.48
C GLU A 330 -18.53 8.09 8.72
N GLU A 331 -18.81 7.01 9.47
CA GLU A 331 -19.52 7.12 10.75
C GLU A 331 -18.75 8.00 11.74
N MET A 332 -17.42 7.89 11.74
CA MET A 332 -16.55 8.72 12.57
C MET A 332 -16.63 10.20 12.17
N LYS A 333 -16.57 10.50 10.87
CA LYS A 333 -16.66 11.87 10.34
C LYS A 333 -18.02 12.50 10.63
N GLU A 334 -19.12 11.79 10.39
CA GLU A 334 -20.47 12.27 10.66
C GLU A 334 -20.70 12.53 12.14
N ALA A 335 -20.19 11.64 13.01
CA ALA A 335 -20.29 11.82 14.44
C ALA A 335 -19.50 13.03 14.95
N VAL A 336 -18.28 13.24 14.42
CA VAL A 336 -17.47 14.43 14.72
C VAL A 336 -18.12 15.70 14.21
N LEU A 337 -18.58 15.71 12.96
CA LEU A 337 -19.25 16.86 12.37
C LEU A 337 -20.45 17.28 13.22
N SER A 338 -21.25 16.30 13.65
CA SER A 338 -22.47 16.54 14.42
C SER A 338 -22.20 16.97 15.87
N VAL A 339 -21.25 16.32 16.56
CA VAL A 339 -21.09 16.46 18.02
C VAL A 339 -19.93 17.37 18.41
N LEU A 340 -18.84 17.37 17.65
CA LEU A 340 -17.63 18.13 17.96
C LEU A 340 -17.52 19.43 17.15
N CYS A 341 -18.04 19.43 15.92
CA CYS A 341 -17.94 20.58 15.02
C CYS A 341 -19.26 21.35 14.88
N GLU A 342 -20.34 20.91 15.54
CA GLU A 342 -21.67 21.55 15.52
C GLU A 342 -22.22 21.81 14.09
N GLY A 343 -21.92 20.91 13.15
CA GLY A 343 -22.32 20.99 11.74
C GLY A 343 -21.40 21.85 10.87
N ASN A 344 -20.32 22.42 11.40
CA ASN A 344 -19.35 23.19 10.62
C ASN A 344 -18.29 22.26 9.99
N GLU A 345 -18.16 22.30 8.67
CA GLU A 345 -17.19 21.49 7.93
C GLU A 345 -15.76 22.01 8.01
N ALA A 346 -15.54 23.31 8.28
CA ALA A 346 -14.17 23.86 8.30
C ALA A 346 -13.26 23.21 9.37
N PRO A 347 -13.71 22.99 10.62
CA PRO A 347 -12.98 22.18 11.60
C PRO A 347 -12.70 20.74 11.18
N LEU A 348 -13.60 20.15 10.37
CA LEU A 348 -13.47 18.76 9.94
C LEU A 348 -12.25 18.58 9.02
N GLN A 349 -11.93 19.58 8.18
CA GLN A 349 -10.76 19.53 7.29
C GLN A 349 -9.45 19.28 8.05
N VAL A 350 -9.26 19.91 9.21
CA VAL A 350 -8.07 19.69 10.05
C VAL A 350 -8.01 18.24 10.56
N ILE A 351 -9.17 17.65 10.87
CA ILE A 351 -9.27 16.24 11.27
C ILE A 351 -8.97 15.32 10.08
N GLU A 352 -9.47 15.62 8.89
CA GLU A 352 -9.18 14.86 7.67
C GLU A 352 -7.67 14.80 7.41
N ASP A 353 -7.01 15.96 7.41
CA ASP A 353 -5.56 16.04 7.16
C ASP A 353 -4.74 15.31 8.23
N LYS A 354 -5.03 15.56 9.52
CA LYS A 354 -4.17 15.12 10.63
C LYS A 354 -4.49 13.73 11.15
N LEU A 355 -5.73 13.25 11.05
CA LEU A 355 -6.19 12.00 11.69
C LEU A 355 -6.76 10.97 10.73
N ILE A 356 -7.13 11.35 9.51
CA ILE A 356 -7.60 10.41 8.48
C ILE A 356 -6.43 10.06 7.55
N THR A 357 -5.83 11.07 6.93
CA THR A 357 -4.60 10.92 6.17
C THR A 357 -3.43 10.71 7.12
N GLY A 358 -3.18 11.68 8.00
CA GLY A 358 -2.07 11.67 8.95
C GLY A 358 -0.72 12.04 8.33
N GLU A 359 0.22 12.35 9.21
CA GLU A 359 1.52 12.95 8.85
C GLU A 359 2.70 12.00 9.07
N ALA A 360 2.43 10.71 9.27
CA ALA A 360 3.48 9.73 9.49
C ALA A 360 4.39 9.60 8.27
N VAL A 361 5.69 9.62 8.52
CA VAL A 361 6.76 9.37 7.55
C VAL A 361 7.60 8.22 8.09
N GLY A 362 7.88 7.22 7.26
CA GLY A 362 8.70 6.09 7.67
C GLY A 362 10.18 6.43 7.75
N GLU A 363 10.95 5.51 8.32
CA GLU A 363 12.37 5.65 8.54
C GLU A 363 13.13 4.59 7.73
N VAL A 364 14.22 5.02 7.08
CA VAL A 364 15.13 4.14 6.35
C VAL A 364 16.53 4.25 6.96
N PRO A 365 17.14 3.13 7.38
CA PRO A 365 18.48 3.09 7.93
C PRO A 365 19.55 3.60 6.95
N VAL A 366 20.61 4.20 7.50
CA VAL A 366 21.72 4.79 6.72
C VAL A 366 22.60 3.76 6.02
N ASP A 367 22.58 2.50 6.46
CA ASP A 367 23.34 1.38 5.89
C ASP A 367 22.64 0.76 4.67
N ILE A 368 21.35 1.07 4.44
CA ILE A 368 20.67 0.69 3.20
C ILE A 368 21.19 1.55 2.04
N PRO A 369 21.52 0.95 0.88
CA PRO A 369 22.05 1.70 -0.27
C PRO A 369 21.15 2.87 -0.72
N GLN A 370 21.58 4.11 -0.51
CA GLN A 370 20.79 5.28 -0.88
C GLN A 370 20.81 5.57 -2.38
N ILE A 371 19.81 6.29 -2.89
CA ILE A 371 19.81 6.80 -4.27
C ILE A 371 20.86 7.90 -4.48
N PRO A 372 21.42 8.07 -5.70
CA PRO A 372 22.44 9.08 -5.98
C PRO A 372 22.05 10.51 -5.58
N LEU A 373 20.78 10.87 -5.76
CA LEU A 373 20.28 12.20 -5.40
C LEU A 373 20.32 12.42 -3.88
N GLN A 374 19.97 11.41 -3.08
CA GLN A 374 20.04 11.47 -1.63
C GLN A 374 21.49 11.56 -1.17
N GLN A 375 22.39 10.78 -1.77
CA GLN A 375 23.82 10.83 -1.46
C GLN A 375 24.41 12.22 -1.75
N ASP A 376 24.06 12.85 -2.88
CA ASP A 376 24.49 14.21 -3.23
C ASP A 376 23.91 15.23 -2.24
N LEU A 377 22.61 15.13 -1.93
CA LEU A 377 21.96 16.00 -0.97
C LEU A 377 22.63 15.93 0.41
N GLU A 378 22.84 14.73 0.96
CA GLU A 378 23.48 14.55 2.26
C GLU A 378 24.94 15.02 2.27
N ALA A 379 25.67 14.88 1.15
CA ALA A 379 27.01 15.42 1.01
C ALA A 379 27.00 16.97 1.02
N ARG A 380 26.03 17.59 0.34
CA ARG A 380 25.85 19.06 0.34
C ARG A 380 25.42 19.58 1.70
N ILE A 381 24.50 18.90 2.40
CA ILE A 381 24.07 19.25 3.76
C ILE A 381 25.25 19.22 4.73
N ARG A 382 26.08 18.17 4.67
CA ARG A 382 27.31 18.07 5.46
C ARG A 382 28.27 19.21 5.16
N SER A 383 28.48 19.50 3.88
CA SER A 383 29.36 20.60 3.43
C SER A 383 28.85 21.97 3.88
N ALA A 384 27.52 22.17 3.90
CA ALA A 384 26.85 23.39 4.37
C ALA A 384 26.74 23.51 5.91
N ARG A 385 27.24 22.51 6.65
CA ARG A 385 27.10 22.41 8.12
C ARG A 385 25.64 22.56 8.56
N LEU A 386 24.76 21.84 7.88
CA LEU A 386 23.31 21.80 8.14
C LEU A 386 22.86 20.45 8.71
N THR A 387 23.79 19.54 9.05
CA THR A 387 23.45 18.18 9.51
C THR A 387 22.51 18.17 10.71
N GLN A 388 22.74 19.03 11.72
CA GLN A 388 21.89 19.08 12.91
C GLN A 388 20.48 19.56 12.57
N ALA A 389 20.37 20.63 11.77
CA ALA A 389 19.10 21.13 11.24
C ALA A 389 18.33 20.04 10.49
N TYR A 390 19.02 19.39 9.55
CA TYR A 390 18.46 18.35 8.69
C TYR A 390 17.94 17.14 9.47
N LEU A 391 18.69 16.65 10.46
CA LEU A 391 18.29 15.50 11.26
C LEU A 391 17.23 15.83 12.31
N SER A 392 17.22 17.06 12.85
CA SER A 392 16.28 17.46 13.90
C SER A 392 14.86 17.70 13.37
N GLY A 393 14.71 18.09 12.09
CA GLY A 393 13.42 18.48 11.52
C GLY A 393 12.81 19.74 12.17
N THR A 394 13.53 20.42 13.06
CA THR A 394 13.05 21.63 13.73
C THR A 394 13.40 22.86 12.92
N ALA A 395 12.45 23.80 12.83
CA ALA A 395 12.72 25.10 12.24
C ALA A 395 13.81 25.83 13.06
N GLU A 396 14.90 26.20 12.40
CA GLU A 396 16.00 26.97 12.99
C GLU A 396 16.31 28.21 12.14
N ASP A 397 16.58 29.33 12.81
CA ASP A 397 17.04 30.55 12.15
C ASP A 397 18.56 30.54 12.02
N LYS A 398 19.07 30.50 10.78
CA LYS A 398 20.51 30.53 10.48
C LYS A 398 20.88 31.77 9.66
N ALA A 399 21.63 32.69 10.25
CA ALA A 399 22.13 33.88 9.56
C ALA A 399 23.30 33.54 8.61
N LEU A 400 23.17 33.92 7.32
CA LEU A 400 24.15 33.66 6.28
C LEU A 400 24.79 34.97 5.77
N ASP A 401 26.10 35.16 6.05
CA ASP A 401 26.91 36.20 5.39
C ASP A 401 27.34 35.78 3.97
N LEU A 402 26.59 36.22 2.95
CA LEU A 402 26.78 35.83 1.54
C LEU A 402 28.13 36.23 0.92
N ARG A 403 28.94 37.05 1.60
CA ARG A 403 30.31 37.37 1.16
C ARG A 403 31.29 36.23 1.43
N LYS A 404 30.92 35.29 2.32
CA LYS A 404 31.69 34.08 2.62
C LYS A 404 31.26 32.96 1.65
N PRO A 405 32.17 32.38 0.86
CA PRO A 405 31.83 31.32 -0.10
C PRO A 405 30.98 30.18 0.49
N SER A 406 31.34 29.67 1.66
CA SER A 406 30.60 28.62 2.36
C SER A 406 29.15 28.97 2.70
N HIS A 407 28.89 30.25 3.01
CA HIS A 407 27.53 30.71 3.33
C HIS A 407 26.72 30.94 2.06
N LEU A 408 27.36 31.40 0.98
CA LEU A 408 26.74 31.49 -0.33
C LEU A 408 26.33 30.10 -0.84
N ASP A 409 27.19 29.09 -0.69
CA ASP A 409 26.86 27.70 -1.05
C ASP A 409 25.69 27.15 -0.22
N THR A 410 25.66 27.47 1.08
CA THR A 410 24.53 27.14 1.96
C THR A 410 23.24 27.81 1.47
N SER A 411 23.31 29.09 1.07
CA SER A 411 22.15 29.82 0.50
C SER A 411 21.68 29.20 -0.80
N HIS A 412 22.59 28.84 -1.71
CA HIS A 412 22.24 28.16 -2.96
C HIS A 412 21.56 26.82 -2.72
N LEU A 413 22.07 26.02 -1.78
CA LEU A 413 21.44 24.74 -1.41
C LEU A 413 20.02 24.97 -0.90
N LEU A 414 19.80 25.91 0.02
CA LEU A 414 18.48 26.20 0.56
C LEU A 414 17.50 26.70 -0.52
N HIS A 415 17.96 27.53 -1.47
CA HIS A 415 17.14 27.96 -2.60
C HIS A 415 16.83 26.80 -3.56
N GLN A 416 17.79 25.90 -3.81
CA GLN A 416 17.55 24.68 -4.60
C GLN A 416 16.50 23.79 -3.95
N LEU A 417 16.54 23.64 -2.62
CA LEU A 417 15.55 22.86 -1.87
C LEU A 417 14.14 23.46 -1.89
N ASN A 418 14.00 24.77 -2.14
CA ASN A 418 12.67 25.39 -2.33
C ASN A 418 12.10 25.17 -3.73
N LEU A 419 12.92 24.71 -4.69
CA LEU A 419 12.49 24.42 -6.07
C LEU A 419 12.10 22.95 -6.27
N LEU A 420 12.53 22.07 -5.36
CA LEU A 420 12.21 20.65 -5.30
C LEU A 420 10.98 20.44 -4.41
#